data_AF-A0A3R8RCH7-F1
#
_entry.id   AF-A0A3R8RCH7-F1
#
_cell.length_a   1.000
_cell.length_b   1.000
_cell.length_c   1.000
_cell.angle_alpha   90.00
_cell.angle_beta   90.00
_cell.angle_gamma   90.00
#
_symmetry.space_group_name_H-M   'P 1'
#
loop_
_entity.id
_entity.type
_entity.pdbx_description
1 polymer ?
#
loop_
_entity_poly.entity_id
_entity_poly.type
_entity_poly.pdbx_seq_one_letter_code
_entity_poly.pdbx_strand_id
1 'polypeptide(L)'
;MKYIQTLILVLSITFGFSNLSVAQNLSSYSENLNKACDFYMNEKKIPKSILLNLVPKNYDEFEKYYETTYADIELAKTDFFYETTEKIFNEVIENNNEDFYLPSLKLASFADGEYAEGFIEKLELIIKMDEKKFCKSIKDKDYANLNPIEYYAKLHNCE
;
A
#
# COMPACT_ATOMS: atom_id res chain seq x y z
N MET A 1 -27.36 -25.72 60.59
CA MET A 1 -28.17 -25.59 59.35
C MET A 1 -27.82 -24.26 58.70
N LYS A 2 -27.60 -24.28 57.38
CA LYS A 2 -27.36 -23.16 56.43
C LYS A 2 -25.89 -22.83 56.12
N TYR A 3 -25.57 -23.21 54.88
CA TYR A 3 -24.38 -23.02 54.09
C TYR A 3 -24.14 -21.53 53.79
N ILE A 4 -22.88 -21.09 53.77
CA ILE A 4 -22.47 -19.87 53.06
C ILE A 4 -21.59 -20.33 51.90
N GLN A 5 -22.19 -20.30 50.72
CA GLN A 5 -21.60 -20.66 49.44
C GLN A 5 -21.13 -19.37 48.79
N THR A 6 -19.83 -19.07 48.87
CA THR A 6 -19.24 -17.90 48.22
C THR A 6 -18.97 -18.25 46.76
N LEU A 7 -19.86 -17.82 45.86
CA LEU A 7 -19.69 -17.94 44.41
C LEU A 7 -18.87 -16.73 43.93
N ILE A 8 -17.59 -16.92 43.63
CA ILE A 8 -16.76 -15.91 42.96
C ILE A 8 -16.89 -16.15 41.46
N LEU A 9 -17.74 -15.37 40.82
CA LEU A 9 -17.86 -15.32 39.36
C LEU A 9 -16.83 -14.31 38.83
N VAL A 10 -15.64 -14.77 38.48
CA VAL A 10 -14.69 -13.96 37.70
C VAL A 10 -15.12 -14.03 36.24
N LEU A 11 -15.93 -13.05 35.82
CA LEU A 11 -16.17 -12.81 34.40
C LEU A 11 -14.90 -12.18 33.80
N SER A 12 -14.05 -13.01 33.21
CA SER A 12 -12.96 -12.53 32.36
C SER A 12 -13.56 -12.00 31.06
N ILE A 13 -13.84 -10.69 31.01
CA ILE A 13 -14.10 -9.99 29.75
C ILE A 13 -12.74 -9.79 29.07
N THR A 14 -12.32 -10.76 28.25
CA THR A 14 -11.29 -10.52 27.25
C THR A 14 -11.99 -10.15 25.94
N PHE A 15 -12.42 -8.89 25.82
CA PHE A 15 -12.86 -8.33 24.55
C PHE A 15 -11.70 -7.56 23.91
N GLY A 16 -11.51 -7.83 22.62
CA GLY A 16 -10.26 -7.63 21.88
C GLY A 16 -9.79 -6.19 21.71
N PHE A 17 -8.49 -6.01 21.87
CA PHE A 17 -7.77 -4.76 21.58
C PHE A 17 -6.99 -4.79 20.26
N SER A 18 -7.32 -5.70 19.33
CA SER A 18 -6.57 -5.81 18.06
C SER A 18 -7.23 -5.11 16.86
N ASN A 19 -8.49 -4.66 16.97
CA ASN A 19 -9.25 -4.15 15.82
C ASN A 19 -9.34 -2.62 15.71
N LEU A 20 -9.03 -1.88 16.78
CA LEU A 20 -9.19 -0.43 16.78
C LEU A 20 -8.13 0.29 15.94
N SER A 21 -6.88 -0.16 15.97
CA SER A 21 -5.78 0.42 15.18
C SER A 21 -5.91 0.14 13.68
N VAL A 22 -6.33 -1.08 13.31
CA VAL A 22 -6.60 -1.47 11.91
C VAL A 22 -7.76 -0.65 11.35
N ALA A 23 -8.86 -0.51 12.10
CA ALA A 23 -10.01 0.32 11.69
C ALA A 23 -9.65 1.81 11.56
N GLN A 24 -8.84 2.35 12.47
CA GLN A 24 -8.38 3.74 12.39
C GLN A 24 -7.46 3.99 11.18
N ASN A 25 -6.53 3.08 10.90
CA ASN A 25 -5.67 3.16 9.71
C ASN A 25 -6.50 3.07 8.41
N LEU A 26 -7.44 2.14 8.34
CA LEU A 26 -8.35 1.99 7.18
C LEU A 26 -9.22 3.23 6.95
N SER A 27 -9.69 3.89 8.01
CA SER A 27 -10.42 5.16 7.91
C SER A 27 -9.55 6.27 7.35
N SER A 28 -8.32 6.41 7.85
CA SER A 28 -7.38 7.42 7.36
C SER A 28 -6.98 7.18 5.90
N TYR A 29 -6.85 5.93 5.47
CA TYR A 29 -6.54 5.60 4.09
C TYR A 29 -7.69 6.01 3.16
N SER A 30 -8.93 5.59 3.48
CA SER A 30 -10.12 5.95 2.70
C SER A 30 -10.31 7.47 2.58
N GLU A 31 -9.99 8.24 3.63
CA GLU A 31 -10.01 9.71 3.56
C GLU A 31 -8.99 10.28 2.56
N ASN A 32 -7.78 9.72 2.51
CA ASN A 32 -6.76 10.17 1.55
C ASN A 32 -7.11 9.75 0.12
N LEU A 33 -7.65 8.55 -0.06
CA LEU A 33 -8.18 8.08 -1.34
C LEU A 33 -9.27 9.02 -1.86
N ASN A 34 -10.28 9.33 -1.03
CA ASN A 34 -11.35 10.26 -1.41
C ASN A 34 -10.81 11.64 -1.79
N LYS A 35 -9.85 12.18 -1.03
CA LYS A 35 -9.22 13.46 -1.39
C LYS A 35 -8.52 13.38 -2.74
N ALA A 36 -7.76 12.32 -3.01
CA ALA A 36 -7.11 12.13 -4.31
C ALA A 36 -8.15 12.06 -5.44
N CYS A 37 -9.24 11.33 -5.24
CA CYS A 37 -10.36 11.26 -6.18
C CYS A 37 -10.95 12.65 -6.44
N ASP A 38 -11.18 13.45 -5.39
CA ASP A 38 -11.69 14.82 -5.55
C ASP A 38 -10.73 15.69 -6.36
N PHE A 39 -9.42 15.61 -6.10
CA PHE A 39 -8.42 16.32 -6.91
C PHE A 39 -8.49 15.88 -8.38
N TYR A 40 -8.51 14.57 -8.61
CA TYR A 40 -8.51 13.99 -9.94
C TYR A 40 -9.77 14.34 -10.75
N MET A 41 -10.95 14.12 -10.18
CA MET A 41 -12.24 14.39 -10.83
C MET A 41 -12.48 15.87 -11.10
N ASN A 42 -11.80 16.76 -10.37
CA ASN A 42 -11.84 18.20 -10.61
C ASN A 42 -10.67 18.70 -11.49
N GLU A 43 -9.92 17.79 -12.13
CA GLU A 43 -8.75 18.10 -12.98
C GLU A 43 -7.68 18.94 -12.26
N LYS A 44 -7.59 18.81 -10.94
CA LYS A 44 -6.60 19.50 -10.12
C LYS A 44 -5.38 18.61 -9.92
N LYS A 45 -4.21 19.22 -9.89
CA LYS A 45 -2.96 18.53 -9.54
C LYS A 45 -3.07 17.94 -8.13
N ILE A 46 -2.91 16.62 -8.04
CA ILE A 46 -2.85 15.92 -6.75
C ILE A 46 -1.54 16.31 -6.04
N PRO A 47 -1.59 16.83 -4.80
CA PRO A 47 -0.39 17.11 -4.01
C PRO A 47 0.45 15.86 -3.76
N LYS A 48 1.78 16.01 -3.74
CA LYS A 48 2.71 14.88 -3.47
C LYS A 48 2.44 14.19 -2.13
N SER A 49 2.08 14.95 -1.09
CA SER A 49 1.71 14.38 0.22
C SER A 49 0.48 13.49 0.15
N ILE A 50 -0.47 13.79 -0.74
CA ILE A 50 -1.65 12.95 -0.97
C ILE A 50 -1.26 11.71 -1.78
N LEU A 51 -0.43 11.85 -2.83
CA LEU A 51 0.09 10.71 -3.59
C LEU A 51 0.88 9.73 -2.71
N LEU A 52 1.73 10.21 -1.80
CA LEU A 52 2.43 9.36 -0.83
C LEU A 52 1.46 8.59 0.06
N ASN A 53 0.36 9.22 0.46
CA ASN A 53 -0.67 8.60 1.28
C ASN A 53 -1.63 7.68 0.52
N LEU A 54 -1.52 7.63 -0.82
CA LEU A 54 -2.19 6.61 -1.64
C LEU A 54 -1.43 5.29 -1.70
N VAL A 55 -0.16 5.25 -1.28
CA VAL A 55 0.60 4.01 -1.29
C VAL A 55 0.09 3.09 -0.17
N PRO A 56 -0.47 1.91 -0.51
CA PRO A 56 -1.06 1.03 0.48
C PRO A 56 -0.02 0.45 1.45
N LYS A 57 -0.38 0.33 2.72
CA LYS A 57 0.48 -0.29 3.74
C LYS A 57 0.28 -1.81 3.82
N ASN A 58 -0.88 -2.29 3.42
CA ASN A 58 -1.30 -3.69 3.49
C ASN A 58 -2.29 -4.01 2.35
N TYR A 59 -2.67 -5.29 2.23
CA TYR A 59 -3.57 -5.75 1.18
C TYR A 59 -4.98 -5.16 1.29
N ASP A 60 -5.51 -4.89 2.49
CA ASP A 60 -6.84 -4.28 2.64
C ASP A 60 -6.87 -2.84 2.07
N GLU A 61 -5.81 -2.06 2.27
CA GLU A 61 -5.66 -0.74 1.65
C GLU A 61 -5.43 -0.84 0.13
N PHE A 62 -4.70 -1.87 -0.32
CA PHE A 62 -4.48 -2.10 -1.74
C PHE A 62 -5.77 -2.53 -2.45
N GLU A 63 -6.57 -3.40 -1.84
CA GLU A 63 -7.89 -3.81 -2.35
C GLU A 63 -8.79 -2.58 -2.52
N LYS A 64 -8.86 -1.69 -1.53
CA LYS A 64 -9.61 -0.42 -1.65
C LYS A 64 -9.10 0.50 -2.76
N TYR A 65 -7.80 0.55 -2.97
CA TYR A 65 -7.24 1.32 -4.08
C TYR A 65 -7.65 0.72 -5.42
N TYR A 66 -7.55 -0.61 -5.51
CA TYR A 66 -7.86 -1.39 -6.68
C TYR A 66 -9.37 -1.40 -7.01
N GLU A 67 -10.24 -1.34 -6.00
CA GLU A 67 -11.69 -1.18 -6.15
C GLU A 67 -12.06 0.01 -7.05
N THR A 68 -11.22 1.05 -7.14
CA THR A 68 -11.46 2.18 -8.06
C THR A 68 -11.52 1.79 -9.54
N THR A 69 -11.10 0.56 -9.89
CA THR A 69 -11.21 -0.03 -11.22
C THR A 69 -12.52 -0.83 -11.44
N TYR A 70 -13.31 -1.07 -10.39
CA TYR A 70 -14.50 -1.91 -10.47
C TYR A 70 -15.64 -1.19 -11.20
N ALA A 71 -16.29 -1.92 -12.11
CA ALA A 71 -17.22 -1.35 -13.10
C ALA A 71 -18.43 -0.60 -12.51
N ASP A 72 -18.76 -0.82 -11.25
CA ASP A 72 -19.83 -0.15 -10.51
C ASP A 72 -19.41 1.19 -9.87
N ILE A 73 -18.12 1.53 -9.91
CA ILE A 73 -17.58 2.78 -9.38
C ILE A 73 -17.38 3.80 -10.51
N GLU A 74 -17.76 5.06 -10.28
CA GLU A 74 -17.61 6.14 -11.27
C GLU A 74 -16.16 6.30 -11.76
N LEU A 75 -15.20 6.09 -10.86
CA LEU A 75 -13.77 6.14 -11.16
C LEU A 75 -13.31 5.09 -12.18
N ALA A 76 -14.02 3.96 -12.30
CA ALA A 76 -13.65 2.93 -13.28
C ALA A 76 -13.89 3.37 -14.74
N LYS A 77 -14.62 4.47 -14.94
CA LYS A 77 -14.77 5.13 -16.25
C LYS A 77 -13.59 6.06 -16.57
N THR A 78 -12.62 6.15 -15.67
CA THR A 78 -11.46 7.02 -15.76
C THR A 78 -10.18 6.21 -15.58
N ASP A 79 -9.04 6.81 -15.90
CA ASP A 79 -7.73 6.19 -15.69
C ASP A 79 -7.15 6.44 -14.29
N PHE A 80 -7.98 6.80 -13.29
CA PHE A 80 -7.51 7.21 -11.96
C PHE A 80 -6.46 6.27 -11.36
N PHE A 81 -6.76 4.96 -11.30
CA PHE A 81 -5.86 3.96 -10.74
C PHE A 81 -4.52 3.92 -11.48
N TYR A 82 -4.55 3.90 -12.82
CA TYR A 82 -3.35 3.82 -13.63
C TYR A 82 -2.53 5.10 -13.56
N GLU A 83 -3.17 6.25 -13.71
CA GLU A 83 -2.51 7.55 -13.68
C GLU A 83 -1.90 7.86 -12.31
N THR A 84 -2.58 7.53 -11.21
CA THR A 84 -2.04 7.80 -9.87
C THR A 84 -0.92 6.83 -9.51
N THR A 85 -1.02 5.56 -9.93
CA THR A 85 0.07 4.58 -9.84
C THR A 85 1.29 5.04 -10.64
N GLU A 86 1.10 5.48 -11.88
CA GLU A 86 2.18 5.99 -12.72
C GLU A 86 2.82 7.25 -12.11
N LYS A 87 2.00 8.21 -11.62
CA LYS A 87 2.52 9.40 -10.95
C LYS A 87 3.39 9.04 -9.73
N ILE A 88 3.03 8.01 -8.96
CA ILE A 88 3.85 7.53 -7.84
C ILE A 88 5.20 7.00 -8.31
N PHE A 89 5.25 6.18 -9.36
CA PHE A 89 6.51 5.65 -9.90
C PHE A 89 7.37 6.73 -10.58
N ASN A 90 6.75 7.65 -11.33
CA ASN A 90 7.46 8.71 -12.04
C ASN A 90 8.10 9.74 -11.09
N GLU A 91 7.60 9.88 -9.85
CA GLU A 91 8.32 10.64 -8.83
C GLU A 91 9.73 10.09 -8.58
N VAL A 92 9.94 8.77 -8.67
CA VAL A 92 11.27 8.16 -8.59
C VAL A 92 11.98 8.23 -9.93
N ILE A 93 11.34 7.74 -10.99
CA ILE A 93 11.97 7.49 -12.30
C ILE A 93 12.36 8.78 -13.02
N GLU A 94 11.46 9.77 -13.03
CA GLU A 94 11.63 11.00 -13.80
C GLU A 94 12.11 12.16 -12.90
N ASN A 95 11.57 12.25 -11.69
CA ASN A 95 11.81 13.38 -10.80
C ASN A 95 12.94 13.14 -9.78
N ASN A 96 13.51 11.93 -9.71
CA ASN A 96 14.53 11.54 -8.73
C ASN A 96 14.15 11.91 -7.28
N ASN A 97 12.86 11.79 -6.95
CA ASN A 97 12.33 12.15 -5.65
C ASN A 97 12.49 10.98 -4.66
N GLU A 98 13.46 11.13 -3.77
CA GLU A 98 13.80 10.13 -2.75
C GLU A 98 12.65 9.79 -1.80
N ASP A 99 11.74 10.74 -1.54
CA ASP A 99 10.59 10.51 -0.65
C ASP A 99 9.65 9.41 -1.18
N PHE A 100 9.66 9.17 -2.49
CA PHE A 100 8.84 8.16 -3.16
C PHE A 100 9.56 6.82 -3.35
N TYR A 101 10.87 6.73 -3.10
CA TYR A 101 11.63 5.52 -3.42
C TYR A 101 11.10 4.26 -2.71
N LEU A 102 11.04 4.28 -1.37
CA LEU A 102 10.48 3.15 -0.61
C LEU A 102 8.98 2.95 -0.86
N PRO A 103 8.14 4.01 -0.90
CA PRO A 103 6.74 3.87 -1.27
C PRO A 103 6.51 3.19 -2.63
N SER A 104 7.30 3.51 -3.66
CA SER A 104 7.20 2.85 -4.97
C SER A 104 7.57 1.37 -4.89
N LEU A 105 8.59 0.99 -4.12
CA LEU A 105 8.93 -0.43 -3.90
C LEU A 105 7.81 -1.17 -3.13
N LYS A 106 7.19 -0.50 -2.14
CA LYS A 106 6.03 -1.06 -1.43
C LYS A 106 4.84 -1.25 -2.38
N LEU A 107 4.53 -0.25 -3.20
CA LEU A 107 3.46 -0.34 -4.18
C LEU A 107 3.71 -1.48 -5.18
N ALA A 108 4.94 -1.60 -5.68
CA ALA A 108 5.36 -2.70 -6.54
C ALA A 108 5.16 -4.09 -5.90
N SER A 109 5.31 -4.21 -4.58
CA SER A 109 5.14 -5.48 -3.86
C SER A 109 3.71 -6.06 -3.85
N PHE A 110 2.73 -5.27 -4.28
CA PHE A 110 1.35 -5.73 -4.46
C PHE A 110 1.04 -6.21 -5.89
N ALA A 111 2.02 -6.14 -6.80
CA ALA A 111 1.84 -6.55 -8.18
C ALA A 111 1.62 -8.06 -8.30
N ASP A 112 0.36 -8.44 -8.57
CA ASP A 112 -0.06 -9.81 -8.81
C ASP A 112 -1.10 -9.86 -9.94
N GLY A 113 -1.19 -11.01 -10.62
CA GLY A 113 -2.21 -11.29 -11.63
C GLY A 113 -2.19 -10.37 -12.85
N GLU A 114 -3.38 -9.91 -13.24
CA GLU A 114 -3.67 -9.21 -14.51
C GLU A 114 -2.92 -7.88 -14.67
N TYR A 115 -2.52 -7.24 -13.57
CA TYR A 115 -1.94 -5.89 -13.58
C TYR A 115 -0.46 -5.88 -13.17
N ALA A 116 0.16 -7.05 -13.12
CA ALA A 116 1.55 -7.19 -12.72
C ALA A 116 2.51 -6.53 -13.72
N GLU A 117 2.20 -6.51 -15.02
CA GLU A 117 3.11 -6.04 -16.08
C GLU A 117 3.54 -4.59 -15.87
N GLY A 118 2.60 -3.65 -15.71
CA GLY A 118 2.91 -2.23 -15.53
C GLY A 118 3.68 -1.93 -14.24
N PHE A 119 3.41 -2.66 -13.16
CA PHE A 119 4.16 -2.52 -11.91
C PHE A 119 5.58 -3.11 -12.04
N ILE A 120 5.70 -4.26 -12.69
CA ILE A 120 6.99 -4.94 -12.94
C ILE A 120 7.89 -4.06 -13.81
N GLU A 121 7.38 -3.51 -14.92
CA GLU A 121 8.16 -2.62 -15.79
C GLU A 121 8.72 -1.42 -15.03
N LYS A 122 7.89 -0.75 -14.22
CA LYS A 122 8.33 0.40 -13.41
C LYS A 122 9.33 -0.03 -12.33
N LEU A 123 9.13 -1.19 -11.71
CA LEU A 123 10.08 -1.75 -10.74
C LEU A 123 11.44 -2.03 -11.40
N GLU A 124 11.47 -2.64 -12.58
CA GLU A 124 12.70 -2.88 -13.33
C GLU A 124 13.45 -1.59 -13.65
N LEU A 125 12.73 -0.54 -14.03
CA LEU A 125 13.33 0.78 -14.27
C LEU A 125 13.99 1.32 -13.00
N ILE A 126 13.30 1.27 -11.86
CA ILE A 126 13.84 1.71 -10.57
C ILE A 126 15.11 0.91 -10.19
N ILE A 127 15.10 -0.41 -10.41
CA ILE A 127 16.27 -1.26 -10.13
C ILE A 127 17.43 -0.92 -11.07
N LYS A 128 17.17 -0.76 -12.37
CA LYS A 128 18.19 -0.41 -13.38
C LYS A 128 18.83 0.96 -13.10
N MET A 129 18.11 1.90 -12.48
CA MET A 129 18.67 3.20 -12.09
C MET A 129 19.74 3.07 -11.00
N ASP A 130 19.52 2.24 -9.97
CA ASP A 130 20.51 1.97 -8.91
C ASP A 130 20.23 0.63 -8.20
N GLU A 131 20.82 -0.44 -8.73
CA GLU A 131 20.66 -1.80 -8.20
C GLU A 131 21.14 -1.93 -6.75
N LYS A 132 22.25 -1.25 -6.41
CA LYS A 132 22.82 -1.29 -5.05
C LYS A 132 21.87 -0.65 -4.06
N LYS A 133 21.28 0.48 -4.43
CA LYS A 133 20.26 1.14 -3.62
C LYS A 133 19.03 0.28 -3.47
N PHE A 134 18.58 -0.42 -4.52
CA PHE A 134 17.47 -1.37 -4.42
C PHE A 134 17.77 -2.44 -3.37
N CYS A 135 18.88 -3.16 -3.49
CA CYS A 135 19.27 -4.21 -2.55
C CYS A 135 19.37 -3.69 -1.11
N LYS A 136 19.98 -2.52 -0.91
CA LYS A 136 20.09 -1.91 0.42
C LYS A 136 18.74 -1.49 1.00
N SER A 137 17.82 -1.05 0.16
CA SER A 137 16.56 -0.43 0.60
C SER A 137 15.49 -1.44 0.96
N ILE A 138 15.51 -2.63 0.35
CA ILE A 138 14.58 -3.72 0.67
C ILE A 138 15.00 -4.51 1.92
N LYS A 139 16.24 -4.31 2.41
CA LYS A 139 16.71 -4.95 3.63
C LYS A 139 15.81 -4.61 4.81
N ASP A 140 15.44 -5.63 5.57
CA ASP A 140 14.55 -5.54 6.75
C ASP A 140 13.16 -4.96 6.47
N LYS A 141 12.69 -5.00 5.21
CA LYS A 141 11.32 -4.62 4.84
C LYS A 141 10.38 -5.82 4.89
N ASP A 142 9.19 -5.61 5.41
CA ASP A 142 8.13 -6.63 5.49
C ASP A 142 7.73 -7.15 4.10
N TYR A 143 7.80 -6.29 3.09
CA TYR A 143 7.49 -6.63 1.69
C TYR A 143 8.66 -7.23 0.90
N ALA A 144 9.85 -7.39 1.50
CA ALA A 144 11.03 -7.92 0.77
C ALA A 144 10.84 -9.37 0.30
N ASN A 145 10.01 -10.14 1.00
CA ASN A 145 9.71 -11.53 0.69
C ASN A 145 8.42 -11.69 -0.13
N LEU A 146 7.85 -10.60 -0.64
CA LEU A 146 6.69 -10.63 -1.53
C LEU A 146 7.17 -10.56 -2.98
N ASN A 147 6.53 -11.31 -3.87
CA ASN A 147 6.72 -11.09 -5.30
C ASN A 147 6.10 -9.74 -5.70
N PRO A 148 6.69 -9.00 -6.65
CA PRO A 148 7.90 -9.31 -7.43
C PRO A 148 9.22 -8.93 -6.73
N ILE A 149 9.19 -8.31 -5.55
CA ILE A 149 10.40 -7.85 -4.85
C ILE A 149 11.37 -9.01 -4.56
N GLU A 150 10.86 -10.13 -4.05
CA GLU A 150 11.67 -11.32 -3.74
C GLU A 150 12.36 -11.88 -5.01
N TYR A 151 11.63 -11.91 -6.13
CA TYR A 151 12.17 -12.37 -7.41
C TYR A 151 13.38 -11.52 -7.84
N TYR A 152 13.24 -10.19 -7.83
CA TYR A 152 14.35 -9.31 -8.22
C TYR A 152 15.48 -9.31 -7.20
N ALA A 153 15.19 -9.43 -5.90
CA ALA A 153 16.22 -9.58 -4.88
C ALA A 153 17.12 -10.80 -5.14
N LYS A 154 16.52 -11.94 -5.51
CA LYS A 154 17.25 -13.15 -5.90
C LYS A 154 18.00 -12.98 -7.22
N LEU A 155 17.36 -12.36 -8.22
CA LEU A 155 17.96 -12.14 -9.53
C LEU A 155 19.25 -11.31 -9.45
N HIS A 156 19.26 -10.29 -8.59
CA HIS A 156 20.39 -9.38 -8.41
C HIS A 156 21.34 -9.79 -7.27
N ASN A 157 21.14 -10.95 -6.63
CA ASN A 157 21.95 -11.44 -5.51
C ASN A 157 22.08 -10.42 -4.35
N CYS A 158 20.96 -9.81 -3.95
CA CYS A 158 20.96 -8.90 -2.80
C CYS A 158 21.30 -9.66 -1.50
N GLU A 159 22.36 -9.24 -0.79
CA GLU A 159 22.87 -9.85 0.47
C GLU A 159 22.24 -9.30 1.78
#